data_AF-A0A529PMC4-F1
#
_entry.id   AF-A0A529PMC4-F1
#
_cell.length_a   1.000
_cell.length_b   1.000
_cell.length_c   1.000
_cell.angle_alpha   90.00
_cell.angle_beta   90.00
_cell.angle_gamma   90.00
#
_symmetry.space_group_name_H-M   'P 1'
#
loop_
_entity.id
_entity.type
_entity.pdbx_description
1 polymer ?
#
loop_
_entity_poly.entity_id
_entity_poly.type
_entity_poly.pdbx_seq_one_letter_code
_entity_poly.pdbx_strand_id
1 'polypeptide(L)'
;MVDAEADAGVNFGAFTDVQRFARIDLGVRISLDWRPVRDAALARDANRTKIVPPESDLHLRHFAVGKILYENDPVEGILVYVKASVTGDEPDYVLDYERRYPLFPHESTSDQFFSEEQMEAYRALGFHAMRVALRERPHTAEINAEDSAQASLVALLKMRLGNQGQEIR
;
A
#
# COMPACT_ATOMS: atom_id res chain seq x y z
N MET A 1 0.67 -0.01 8.44
CA MET A 1 2.02 -0.57 8.25
C MET A 1 2.46 -0.20 6.85
N VAL A 2 3.65 0.38 6.70
CA VAL A 2 4.22 0.72 5.39
C VAL A 2 5.30 -0.30 5.08
N ASP A 3 5.20 -0.93 3.94
CA ASP A 3 6.17 -1.90 3.46
C ASP A 3 7.09 -1.28 2.41
N ALA A 4 8.37 -1.24 2.78
CA ALA A 4 9.48 -0.75 1.97
C ALA A 4 10.43 -1.89 1.55
N GLU A 5 10.01 -3.15 1.67
CA GLU A 5 10.81 -4.30 1.24
C GLU A 5 11.12 -4.23 -0.26
N ALA A 6 12.40 -4.47 -0.58
CA ALA A 6 12.90 -4.62 -1.93
C ALA A 6 12.46 -5.99 -2.49
N ASP A 7 11.22 -6.06 -2.95
CA ASP A 7 10.61 -7.27 -3.48
C ASP A 7 10.25 -7.11 -4.96
N ALA A 8 11.22 -7.36 -5.85
CA ALA A 8 11.04 -7.22 -7.30
C ALA A 8 10.00 -8.19 -7.88
N GLY A 9 9.71 -9.30 -7.20
CA GLY A 9 8.63 -10.21 -7.58
C GLY A 9 7.26 -9.79 -7.05
N VAL A 10 7.25 -8.80 -6.16
CA VAL A 10 6.08 -8.31 -5.42
C VAL A 10 5.30 -9.50 -4.83
N ASN A 11 6.03 -10.46 -4.28
CA ASN A 11 5.52 -11.72 -3.74
C ASN A 11 5.00 -11.58 -2.30
N PHE A 12 5.23 -10.43 -1.64
CA PHE A 12 4.80 -10.17 -0.26
C PHE A 12 5.30 -11.26 0.71
N GLY A 13 6.56 -11.67 0.53
CA GLY A 13 7.19 -12.75 1.30
C GLY A 13 7.22 -12.45 2.79
N ALA A 14 7.72 -11.27 3.18
CA ALA A 14 7.74 -10.87 4.59
C ALA A 14 6.33 -10.78 5.20
N PHE A 15 5.32 -10.36 4.43
CA PHE A 15 3.94 -10.36 4.92
C PHE A 15 3.42 -11.77 5.18
N THR A 16 3.72 -12.72 4.29
CA THR A 16 3.34 -14.14 4.46
C THR A 16 4.00 -14.73 5.70
N ASP A 17 5.26 -14.39 5.96
CA ASP A 17 5.98 -14.79 7.17
C ASP A 17 5.33 -14.19 8.42
N VAL A 18 4.95 -12.90 8.39
CA VAL A 18 4.21 -12.25 9.49
C VAL A 18 2.88 -12.95 9.76
N GLN A 19 2.11 -13.31 8.72
CA GLN A 19 0.86 -14.06 8.89
C GLN A 19 1.10 -15.42 9.56
N ARG A 20 2.17 -16.10 9.17
CA ARG A 20 2.54 -17.41 9.72
C ARG A 20 2.96 -17.31 11.19
N PHE A 21 3.88 -16.40 11.52
CA PHE A 21 4.36 -16.22 12.89
C PHE A 21 3.25 -15.74 13.83
N ALA A 22 2.45 -14.75 13.40
CA ALA A 22 1.31 -14.27 14.19
C ALA A 22 0.34 -15.40 14.57
N ARG A 23 0.10 -16.34 13.63
CA ARG A 23 -0.78 -17.48 13.88
C ARG A 23 -0.16 -18.50 14.82
N ILE A 24 1.10 -18.86 14.63
CA ILE A 24 1.75 -19.93 15.41
C ILE A 24 2.06 -19.46 16.83
N ASP A 25 2.57 -18.23 16.97
CA ASP A 25 3.12 -17.76 18.23
C ASP A 25 2.09 -17.04 19.10
N LEU A 26 1.08 -16.40 18.48
CA LEU A 26 0.13 -15.52 19.17
C LEU A 26 -1.34 -15.94 19.01
N GLY A 27 -1.64 -16.96 18.21
CA GLY A 27 -3.04 -17.31 17.87
C GLY A 27 -3.75 -16.21 17.08
N VAL A 28 -3.03 -15.26 16.47
CA VAL A 28 -3.60 -14.13 15.75
C VAL A 28 -3.73 -14.46 14.27
N ARG A 29 -4.91 -14.24 13.68
CA ARG A 29 -5.12 -14.43 12.24
C ARG A 29 -5.19 -13.08 11.54
N ILE A 30 -4.30 -12.87 10.58
CA ILE A 30 -4.28 -11.68 9.72
C ILE A 30 -4.80 -12.08 8.34
N SER A 31 -5.85 -11.39 7.86
CA SER A 31 -6.43 -11.61 6.53
C SER A 31 -6.41 -10.31 5.74
N LEU A 32 -5.78 -10.33 4.56
CA LEU A 32 -5.55 -9.18 3.71
C LEU A 32 -5.44 -9.67 2.26
N ASP A 33 -6.12 -9.01 1.33
CA ASP A 33 -5.92 -9.28 -0.09
C ASP A 33 -4.93 -8.29 -0.71
N TRP A 34 -3.69 -8.73 -0.92
CA TRP A 34 -2.62 -7.92 -1.51
C TRP A 34 -2.51 -8.10 -3.03
N ARG A 35 -3.23 -9.05 -3.64
CA ARG A 35 -3.09 -9.40 -5.06
C ARG A 35 -3.34 -8.20 -6.00
N PRO A 36 -4.34 -7.34 -5.77
CA PRO A 36 -4.54 -6.16 -6.62
C PRO A 36 -3.36 -5.18 -6.61
N VAL A 37 -2.65 -5.06 -5.48
CA VAL A 37 -1.43 -4.22 -5.37
C VAL A 37 -0.29 -4.84 -6.18
N ARG A 38 -0.11 -6.16 -6.07
CA ARG A 38 0.86 -6.90 -6.89
C ARG A 38 0.62 -6.73 -8.38
N ASP A 39 -0.61 -6.98 -8.81
CA ASP A 39 -0.95 -7.01 -10.24
C ASP A 39 -0.75 -5.64 -10.88
N ALA A 40 -1.05 -4.55 -10.15
CA ALA A 40 -0.77 -3.19 -10.61
C ALA A 40 0.73 -2.90 -10.72
N ALA A 41 1.52 -3.28 -9.72
CA ALA A 41 2.97 -3.11 -9.75
C ALA A 41 3.61 -3.89 -10.91
N LEU A 42 3.20 -5.14 -11.14
CA LEU A 42 3.66 -5.96 -12.27
C LEU A 42 3.23 -5.38 -13.62
N ALA A 43 2.01 -4.84 -13.71
CA ALA A 43 1.53 -4.19 -14.93
C ALA A 43 2.35 -2.92 -15.27
N ARG A 44 2.78 -2.16 -14.24
CA ARG A 44 3.68 -1.02 -14.42
C ARG A 44 5.05 -1.49 -14.89
N ASP A 45 5.64 -2.48 -14.22
CA ASP A 45 6.99 -2.95 -14.52
C ASP A 45 7.10 -3.51 -15.95
N ALA A 46 6.06 -4.24 -16.40
CA ALA A 46 5.99 -4.76 -17.76
C ALA A 46 6.02 -3.67 -18.85
N ASN A 47 5.52 -2.46 -18.56
CA ASN A 47 5.56 -1.36 -19.51
C ASN A 47 5.52 0.03 -18.83
N ARG A 48 6.68 0.48 -18.34
CA ARG A 48 6.83 1.77 -17.66
C ARG A 48 6.59 2.99 -18.56
N THR A 49 6.64 2.81 -19.88
CA THR A 49 6.36 3.89 -20.85
C THR A 49 4.88 4.04 -21.19
N LYS A 50 4.05 3.05 -20.82
CA LYS A 50 2.62 3.10 -21.07
C LYS A 50 2.00 4.24 -20.30
N ILE A 51 1.30 5.12 -21.01
CA ILE A 51 0.47 6.15 -20.40
C ILE A 51 -0.78 5.45 -19.86
N VAL A 52 -0.95 5.49 -18.55
CA VAL A 52 -2.16 5.02 -17.87
C VAL A 52 -3.13 6.20 -17.80
N PRO A 53 -4.41 6.03 -18.22
CA PRO A 53 -5.38 7.11 -18.11
C PRO A 53 -5.60 7.54 -16.65
N PRO A 54 -5.77 8.83 -16.35
CA PRO A 54 -5.93 9.34 -14.98
C PRO A 54 -7.07 8.70 -14.18
N GLU A 55 -8.11 8.23 -14.88
CA GLU A 55 -9.28 7.53 -14.32
C GLU A 55 -9.06 6.04 -14.05
N SER A 56 -7.86 5.51 -14.31
CA SER A 56 -7.58 4.09 -14.11
C SER A 56 -7.55 3.71 -12.63
N ASP A 57 -8.22 2.60 -12.30
CA ASP A 57 -8.16 2.02 -10.95
C ASP A 57 -6.76 1.55 -10.55
N LEU A 58 -5.82 1.43 -11.49
CA LEU A 58 -4.43 1.09 -11.19
C LEU A 58 -3.79 2.09 -10.23
N HIS A 59 -4.11 3.38 -10.38
CA HIS A 59 -3.66 4.47 -9.51
C HIS A 59 -4.14 4.34 -8.06
N LEU A 60 -5.10 3.44 -7.79
CA LEU A 60 -5.61 3.17 -6.45
C LEU A 60 -4.89 2.01 -5.76
N ARG A 61 -3.98 1.32 -6.46
CA ARG A 61 -3.40 0.03 -6.04
C ARG A 61 -2.03 0.19 -5.38
N HIS A 62 -1.92 1.11 -4.43
CA HIS A 62 -0.76 1.25 -3.55
C HIS A 62 -0.93 0.60 -2.17
N PHE A 63 -2.13 0.12 -1.86
CA PHE A 63 -2.45 -0.36 -0.53
C PHE A 63 -3.52 -1.44 -0.56
N ALA A 64 -3.47 -2.29 0.45
CA ALA A 64 -4.47 -3.28 0.76
C ALA A 64 -4.98 -3.05 2.19
N VAL A 65 -6.24 -3.40 2.45
CA VAL A 65 -6.82 -3.32 3.80
C VAL A 65 -7.41 -4.66 4.20
N GLY A 66 -7.13 -5.05 5.44
CA GLY A 66 -7.43 -6.35 5.97
C GLY A 66 -7.85 -6.30 7.43
N LYS A 67 -8.10 -7.47 7.97
CA LYS A 67 -8.54 -7.68 9.36
C LYS A 67 -7.50 -8.44 10.15
N ILE A 68 -7.43 -8.12 11.44
CA ILE A 68 -6.69 -8.86 12.45
C ILE A 68 -7.72 -9.46 13.41
N LEU A 69 -7.74 -10.79 13.49
CA LEU A 69 -8.62 -11.55 14.37
C LEU A 69 -7.81 -12.09 15.53
N TYR A 70 -8.22 -11.73 16.74
CA TYR A 70 -7.62 -12.19 17.99
C TYR A 70 -8.51 -13.30 18.56
N GLU A 71 -7.94 -14.44 18.95
CA GLU A 71 -8.72 -15.62 19.38
C GLU A 71 -9.63 -15.37 20.59
N ASN A 72 -9.26 -14.43 21.47
CA ASN A 72 -9.97 -14.14 22.72
C ASN A 72 -10.58 -12.73 22.78
N ASP A 73 -10.60 -11.99 21.67
CA ASP A 73 -11.15 -10.64 21.63
C ASP A 73 -12.26 -10.56 20.56
N PRO A 74 -13.49 -10.15 20.93
CA PRO A 74 -14.55 -9.91 19.94
C PRO A 74 -14.26 -8.72 19.03
N VAL A 75 -13.28 -7.87 19.37
CA VAL A 75 -12.91 -6.69 18.58
C VAL A 75 -11.90 -7.08 17.50
N GLU A 76 -12.33 -6.94 16.24
CA GLU A 76 -11.42 -7.08 15.10
C GLU A 76 -10.50 -5.84 14.97
N GLY A 77 -9.21 -6.09 14.78
CA GLY A 77 -8.24 -5.09 14.35
C GLY A 77 -8.34 -4.82 12.85
N ILE A 78 -7.92 -3.62 12.42
CA ILE A 78 -7.83 -3.26 11.00
C ILE A 78 -6.36 -3.10 10.65
N LEU A 79 -5.92 -3.80 9.61
CA LEU A 79 -4.58 -3.65 9.05
C LEU A 79 -4.67 -2.89 7.73
N VAL A 80 -4.02 -1.72 7.67
CA VAL A 80 -3.73 -1.03 6.42
C VAL A 80 -2.29 -1.34 6.03
N TYR A 81 -2.11 -2.00 4.89
CA TYR A 81 -0.82 -2.33 4.31
C TYR A 81 -0.57 -1.42 3.12
N VAL A 82 0.42 -0.55 3.20
CA VAL A 82 0.79 0.36 2.11
C VAL A 82 2.09 -0.13 1.50
N LYS A 83 2.11 -0.40 0.19
CA LYS A 83 3.31 -0.77 -0.55
C LYS A 83 3.81 0.46 -1.30
N ALA A 84 5.12 0.71 -1.20
CA ALA A 84 5.78 1.60 -2.15
C ALA A 84 5.82 0.91 -3.53
N SER A 85 4.89 1.29 -4.40
CA SER A 85 4.75 0.80 -5.79
C SER A 85 4.45 1.98 -6.70
N VAL A 86 4.99 1.95 -7.92
CA VAL A 86 4.71 2.98 -8.93
C VAL A 86 3.55 2.54 -9.82
N THR A 87 2.60 3.42 -10.11
CA THR A 87 1.40 3.17 -10.94
C THR A 87 1.26 4.16 -12.09
N GLY A 88 1.97 5.27 -12.08
CA GLY A 88 2.06 6.25 -13.16
C GLY A 88 1.41 7.62 -12.88
N ASP A 89 0.78 7.81 -11.72
CA ASP A 89 0.19 9.08 -11.27
C ASP A 89 0.99 9.76 -10.14
N GLU A 90 2.19 9.26 -9.89
CA GLU A 90 3.15 9.86 -8.98
C GLU A 90 3.63 11.23 -9.48
N PRO A 91 4.20 12.06 -8.59
CA PRO A 91 4.84 13.31 -9.00
C PRO A 91 5.88 13.10 -10.11
N ASP A 92 6.01 14.07 -11.02
CA ASP A 92 6.87 13.97 -12.21
C ASP A 92 8.32 13.58 -11.88
N TYR A 93 8.86 14.05 -10.75
CA TYR A 93 10.22 13.72 -10.33
C TYR A 93 10.39 12.25 -9.89
N VAL A 94 9.35 11.62 -9.35
CA VAL A 94 9.36 10.19 -9.03
C VAL A 94 9.35 9.37 -10.32
N LEU A 95 8.55 9.79 -11.31
CA LEU A 95 8.51 9.15 -12.62
C LEU A 95 9.81 9.37 -13.41
N ASP A 96 10.44 10.54 -13.29
CA ASP A 96 11.76 10.80 -13.86
C ASP A 96 12.85 9.94 -13.18
N TYR A 97 12.80 9.82 -11.86
CA TYR A 97 13.70 8.95 -11.10
C TYR A 97 13.54 7.48 -11.55
N GLU A 98 12.31 6.95 -11.62
CA GLU A 98 12.03 5.58 -12.08
C GLU A 98 12.60 5.32 -13.50
N ARG A 99 12.56 6.32 -14.38
CA ARG A 99 13.14 6.20 -15.74
C ARG A 99 14.67 6.10 -15.72
N ARG A 100 15.33 6.79 -14.79
CA ARG A 100 16.80 6.81 -14.66
C ARG A 100 17.34 5.64 -13.86
N TYR A 101 16.54 5.07 -12.96
CA TYR A 101 16.94 3.99 -12.06
C TYR A 101 15.99 2.79 -12.23
N PRO A 102 16.31 1.84 -13.13
CA PRO A 102 15.42 0.71 -13.46
C PRO A 102 15.08 -0.21 -12.28
N LEU A 103 15.94 -0.25 -11.25
CA LEU A 103 15.70 -1.05 -10.06
C LEU A 103 14.70 -0.40 -9.09
N PHE A 104 14.41 0.91 -9.21
CA PHE A 104 13.41 1.58 -8.39
C PHE A 104 11.99 1.03 -8.65
N PRO A 105 11.14 0.84 -7.63
CA PRO A 105 11.35 1.07 -6.19
C PRO A 105 11.92 -0.15 -5.42
N HIS A 106 12.46 -1.15 -6.12
CA HIS A 106 13.02 -2.39 -5.58
C HIS A 106 14.55 -2.39 -5.52
N GLU A 107 15.16 -1.21 -5.36
CA GLU A 107 16.60 -1.10 -5.21
C GLU A 107 17.07 -1.87 -3.96
N SER A 108 18.24 -2.49 -4.06
CA SER A 108 18.78 -3.27 -2.95
C SER A 108 18.98 -2.38 -1.72
N THR A 109 18.38 -2.77 -0.60
CA THR A 109 18.57 -2.11 0.70
C THR A 109 19.93 -2.43 1.33
N SER A 110 20.78 -3.20 0.63
CA SER A 110 22.15 -3.50 1.07
C SER A 110 23.07 -2.28 0.96
N ASP A 111 22.75 -1.32 0.08
CA ASP A 111 23.50 -0.07 -0.04
C ASP A 111 22.92 0.96 0.94
N GLN A 112 23.56 1.14 2.08
CA GLN A 112 23.08 1.99 3.18
C GLN A 112 23.40 3.48 2.96
N PHE A 113 23.96 3.84 1.79
CA PHE A 113 24.25 5.22 1.40
C PHE A 113 23.22 5.71 0.39
N PHE A 114 22.05 6.09 0.88
CA PHE A 114 21.04 6.74 0.06
C PHE A 114 21.53 8.12 -0.38
N SER A 115 21.43 8.41 -1.69
CA SER A 115 21.57 9.79 -2.16
C SER A 115 20.37 10.62 -1.72
N GLU A 116 20.52 11.96 -1.67
CA GLU A 116 19.40 12.86 -1.36
C GLU A 116 18.25 12.66 -2.36
N GLU A 117 18.60 12.47 -3.63
CA GLU A 117 17.65 12.19 -4.70
C GLU A 117 16.86 10.90 -4.46
N GLN A 118 17.55 9.81 -4.08
CA GLN A 118 16.93 8.53 -3.77
C GLN A 118 16.01 8.64 -2.55
N MET A 119 16.49 9.26 -1.48
CA MET A 119 15.70 9.46 -0.26
C MET A 119 14.43 10.26 -0.56
N GLU A 120 14.53 11.33 -1.36
CA GLU A 120 13.40 12.14 -1.74
C GLU A 120 12.41 11.39 -2.65
N ALA A 121 12.89 10.59 -3.61
CA ALA A 121 12.03 9.76 -4.45
C ALA A 121 11.22 8.74 -3.64
N TYR A 122 11.84 8.06 -2.67
CA TYR A 122 11.13 7.13 -1.78
C TYR A 122 10.16 7.85 -0.83
N ARG A 123 10.56 9.00 -0.25
CA ARG A 123 9.69 9.82 0.60
C ARG A 123 8.44 10.27 -0.15
N ALA A 124 8.62 10.72 -1.39
CA ALA A 124 7.56 11.15 -2.28
C ALA A 124 6.59 10.03 -2.63
N LEU A 125 7.14 8.87 -3.01
CA LEU A 125 6.38 7.69 -3.37
C LEU A 125 5.54 7.21 -2.17
N GLY A 126 6.14 7.12 -0.99
CA GLY A 126 5.43 6.75 0.23
C GLY A 126 4.33 7.75 0.60
N PHE A 127 4.59 9.05 0.45
CA PHE A 127 3.59 10.10 0.67
C PHE A 127 2.43 9.99 -0.31
N HIS A 128 2.72 9.78 -1.60
CA HIS A 128 1.71 9.58 -2.63
C HIS A 128 0.84 8.36 -2.32
N ALA A 129 1.45 7.20 -2.05
CA ALA A 129 0.78 5.96 -1.71
C ALA A 129 -0.14 6.10 -0.50
N MET A 130 0.32 6.76 0.57
CA MET A 130 -0.49 7.02 1.77
C MET A 130 -1.64 7.98 1.48
N ARG A 131 -1.41 9.04 0.71
CA ARG A 131 -2.45 9.99 0.31
C ARG A 131 -3.56 9.29 -0.49
N VAL A 132 -3.19 8.38 -1.40
CA VAL A 132 -4.16 7.55 -2.13
C VAL A 132 -4.94 6.65 -1.16
N ALA A 133 -4.24 5.99 -0.22
CA ALA A 133 -4.86 5.10 0.76
C ALA A 133 -5.91 5.79 1.65
N LEU A 134 -5.68 7.05 1.99
CA LEU A 134 -6.55 7.84 2.87
C LEU A 134 -7.58 8.69 2.13
N ARG A 135 -7.55 8.76 0.79
CA ARG A 135 -8.48 9.57 0.01
C ARG A 135 -9.92 9.07 0.18
N GLU A 136 -10.88 9.98 0.32
CA GLU A 136 -12.30 9.62 0.27
C GLU A 136 -12.68 9.23 -1.16
N ARG A 137 -13.30 8.06 -1.31
CA ARG A 137 -13.79 7.58 -2.60
C ARG A 137 -15.22 8.06 -2.79
N PRO A 138 -15.55 8.78 -3.88
CA PRO A 138 -16.95 9.03 -4.24
C PRO A 138 -17.65 7.71 -4.55
N HIS A 139 -18.90 7.57 -4.10
CA HIS A 139 -19.70 6.35 -4.10
C HIS A 139 -20.19 5.87 -5.50
N THR A 140 -19.56 6.32 -6.58
CA THR A 140 -20.22 6.40 -7.91
C THR A 140 -19.72 5.40 -8.96
N ALA A 141 -18.58 4.74 -8.78
CA ALA A 141 -18.15 3.70 -9.72
C ALA A 141 -18.76 2.35 -9.32
N GLU A 142 -19.13 1.48 -10.26
CA GLU A 142 -19.54 0.10 -9.98
C GLU A 142 -18.48 -0.58 -9.12
N ILE A 143 -18.74 -0.64 -7.80
CA ILE A 143 -17.72 -1.07 -6.85
C ILE A 143 -17.72 -2.60 -6.86
N ASN A 144 -16.65 -3.20 -7.38
CA ASN A 144 -16.41 -4.63 -7.19
C ASN A 144 -16.43 -4.96 -5.68
N ALA A 145 -16.88 -6.16 -5.31
CA ALA A 145 -17.09 -6.54 -3.90
C ALA A 145 -15.84 -6.33 -3.02
N GLU A 146 -14.64 -6.55 -3.58
CA GLU A 146 -13.36 -6.32 -2.92
C GLU A 146 -13.09 -4.84 -2.64
N ASP A 147 -13.34 -3.96 -3.62
CA ASP A 147 -13.20 -2.51 -3.46
C ASP A 147 -14.22 -1.93 -2.47
N SER A 148 -15.41 -2.53 -2.39
CA SER A 148 -16.45 -2.16 -1.43
C SER A 148 -16.01 -2.52 0.00
N ALA A 149 -15.50 -3.73 0.21
CA ALA A 149 -14.99 -4.17 1.51
C ALA A 149 -13.80 -3.32 1.98
N GLN A 150 -12.86 -3.03 1.07
CA GLN A 150 -11.71 -2.15 1.36
C GLN A 150 -12.18 -0.74 1.73
N ALA A 151 -13.12 -0.16 0.98
CA ALA A 151 -13.68 1.16 1.28
C ALA A 151 -14.39 1.20 2.65
N SER A 152 -15.17 0.17 2.99
CA SER A 152 -15.83 0.05 4.29
C SER A 152 -14.82 -0.02 5.45
N LEU A 153 -13.73 -0.77 5.29
CA LEU A 153 -12.69 -0.85 6.31
C LEU A 153 -11.92 0.48 6.48
N VAL A 154 -11.64 1.20 5.39
CA VAL A 154 -11.04 2.53 5.46
C VAL A 154 -11.98 3.53 6.15
N ALA A 155 -13.28 3.48 5.86
CA ALA A 155 -14.27 4.32 6.54
C ALA A 155 -14.35 4.00 8.04
N LEU A 156 -14.36 2.71 8.40
CA LEU A 156 -14.34 2.26 9.79
C LEU A 156 -13.06 2.70 10.52
N LEU A 157 -11.89 2.60 9.86
CA LEU A 157 -10.63 3.09 10.38
C LEU A 157 -10.70 4.60 10.65
N LYS A 158 -11.18 5.39 9.68
CA LYS A 158 -11.35 6.84 9.82
C LYS A 158 -12.28 7.19 10.98
N MET A 159 -13.41 6.48 11.12
CA MET A 159 -14.33 6.66 12.25
C MET A 159 -13.66 6.36 13.60
N ARG A 160 -12.91 5.26 13.70
CA ARG A 160 -12.16 4.90 14.92
C ARG A 160 -11.08 5.92 15.26
N LEU A 161 -10.40 6.47 14.26
CA LEU A 161 -9.39 7.54 14.44
C LEU A 161 -10.04 8.89 14.81
N GLY A 162 -11.19 9.22 14.21
CA GLY A 162 -11.92 10.47 14.47
C GLY A 162 -12.50 10.58 15.89
N ASN A 163 -12.81 9.46 16.54
CA ASN A 163 -13.25 9.43 17.94
C ASN A 163 -12.11 9.62 18.97
N GLN A 164 -10.86 9.71 18.54
CA GLN A 164 -9.69 9.95 19.42
C GLN A 164 -9.20 11.40 19.36
N GLY A 165 -9.79 12.25 18.52
CA GLY A 165 -9.46 13.67 18.41
C GLY A 165 -10.40 14.54 19.24
N GLN A 166 -10.33 14.47 20.58
CA GLN A 166 -10.69 15.66 21.35
C GLN A 166 -9.56 16.68 21.14
N GLU A 167 -9.93 17.85 20.60
CA GLU A 167 -9.08 19.04 20.49
C GLU A 167 -8.34 19.27 21.81
N ILE A 168 -7.02 19.09 21.79
CA ILE A 168 -6.17 19.71 22.80
C ILE A 168 -6.02 21.16 22.37
N ARG A 169 -6.75 22.02 23.08
CA ARG A 169 -6.78 23.47 22.97
C ARG A 169 -5.42 24.10 23.28
#